data_AF-A0A3S9TP87-F1
#
_entry.id   AF-A0A3S9TP87-F1
#
_cell.length_a   1.000
_cell.length_b   1.000
_cell.length_c   1.000
_cell.angle_alpha   90.00
_cell.angle_beta   90.00
_cell.angle_gamma   90.00
#
_symmetry.space_group_name_H-M   'P 1'
#
loop_
_entity.id
_entity.type
_entity.pdbx_description
1 polymer ?
#
loop_
_entity_poly.entity_id
_entity_poly.type
_entity_poly.pdbx_seq_one_letter_code
_entity_poly.pdbx_strand_id
1 'polypeptide(L)'
;MESEIVALQIYNTETRQKEVFKPIHENQVGLYVCGVTVYDYCHVGHARVMVVFDTVVRHLRALGYDVTYVRNITDIDDKIIQRALENKEPIQELTARFIDAMHEDEKALNVLRPDMEPKATEHIQDIEQMIASLVDKGYAYPAENGDVYFHVKADGDYGRLSGKHIDELDSGARIEVNSFKKDPLDFVLWKASKENEPAWQSPWGDGRPGWHIECSAMSTKCLGNHFDIHGGGLDLSFPHHENEIAQSECATGEHYVNTWMHCGFVRIDDEKMSKSLGNFFTIREVLKQYHPEVIRYFLLASHYRSPVNYSEENLNVAKASVGRLYSALEAVELAGDAETSTSFTDEFVEAMNDDFNTPQALAVLFELAKEINKQKSPGLAVLLKQLANRLGLLEMTPEAFFKSQPSDSALTDEVIEQLIQERAEARQAKNFARSDEIRDQLLEQGVELLDSPQGTSWRRV
;
A
#
# COMPACT_ATOMS: atom_id res chain seq x y z
N MET A 1 -13.84 25.66 -24.40
CA MET A 1 -13.28 24.40 -24.91
C MET A 1 -13.27 23.50 -23.71
N GLU A 2 -14.15 22.51 -23.66
CA GLU A 2 -13.97 21.40 -22.71
C GLU A 2 -12.59 20.82 -23.01
N SER A 3 -11.68 20.85 -22.04
CA SER A 3 -10.40 20.18 -22.17
C SER A 3 -10.70 18.71 -22.41
N GLU A 4 -10.18 18.15 -23.50
CA GLU A 4 -10.33 16.73 -23.78
C GLU A 4 -9.52 16.01 -22.70
N ILE A 5 -10.19 15.49 -21.66
CA ILE A 5 -9.53 14.85 -20.53
C ILE A 5 -8.64 13.72 -21.07
N VAL A 6 -7.34 13.83 -20.82
CA VAL A 6 -6.35 12.85 -21.29
C VAL A 6 -6.74 11.48 -20.76
N ALA A 7 -6.86 10.47 -21.62
CA ALA A 7 -7.20 9.12 -21.21
C ALA A 7 -6.18 8.56 -20.21
N LEU A 8 -6.64 7.80 -19.21
CA LEU A 8 -5.76 7.12 -18.26
C LEU A 8 -4.81 6.19 -19.00
N GLN A 9 -3.52 6.36 -18.76
CA GLN A 9 -2.46 5.45 -19.18
C GLN A 9 -1.89 4.74 -17.97
N ILE A 10 -1.60 3.44 -18.09
CA ILE A 10 -0.98 2.64 -17.04
C ILE A 10 0.24 1.94 -17.63
N TYR A 11 1.35 1.95 -16.90
CA TYR A 11 2.50 1.15 -17.28
C TYR A 11 2.24 -0.33 -17.04
N ASN A 12 2.25 -1.10 -18.12
CA ASN A 12 2.08 -2.54 -18.05
C ASN A 12 3.46 -3.21 -17.97
N THR A 13 3.68 -3.98 -16.90
CA THR A 13 4.97 -4.64 -16.64
C THR A 13 5.32 -5.64 -17.73
N GLU A 14 4.32 -6.34 -18.25
CA GLU A 14 4.49 -7.35 -19.29
C GLU A 14 4.97 -6.75 -20.61
N THR A 15 4.35 -5.65 -21.05
CA THR A 15 4.70 -4.98 -22.31
C THR A 15 5.81 -3.94 -22.17
N ARG A 16 6.14 -3.56 -20.93
CA ARG A 16 7.17 -2.57 -20.54
C ARG A 16 6.93 -1.16 -21.07
N GLN A 17 5.67 -0.77 -21.27
CA GLN A 17 5.30 0.54 -21.78
C GLN A 17 4.02 1.05 -21.10
N LYS A 18 3.79 2.37 -21.18
CA LYS A 18 2.50 2.97 -20.80
C LYS A 18 1.49 2.69 -21.90
N GLU A 19 0.33 2.19 -21.52
CA GLU A 19 -0.76 1.83 -22.43
C GLU A 19 -2.04 2.54 -21.99
N VAL A 20 -2.88 2.94 -22.95
CA VAL A 20 -4.19 3.49 -22.63
C VAL A 20 -5.01 2.39 -21.96
N PHE A 21 -5.44 2.66 -20.72
CA PHE A 21 -6.26 1.72 -19.96
C PHE A 21 -7.62 1.55 -20.63
N LYS A 22 -8.01 0.29 -20.84
CA LYS A 22 -9.31 -0.10 -21.39
C LYS A 22 -9.85 -1.26 -20.56
N PRO A 23 -10.95 -1.07 -19.84
CA PRO A 23 -11.54 -2.17 -19.10
C PRO A 23 -12.14 -3.22 -20.04
N ILE A 24 -12.17 -4.47 -19.60
CA ILE A 24 -12.80 -5.61 -20.29
C ILE A 24 -14.30 -5.35 -20.47
N HIS A 25 -14.94 -4.82 -19.44
CA HIS A 25 -16.34 -4.43 -19.43
C HIS A 25 -16.47 -2.92 -19.25
N GLU A 26 -17.28 -2.27 -20.08
CA GLU A 26 -17.43 -0.81 -20.06
C GLU A 26 -17.77 -0.32 -18.64
N ASN A 27 -17.00 0.64 -18.13
CA ASN A 27 -17.11 1.25 -16.80
C ASN A 27 -16.88 0.32 -15.59
N GLN A 28 -16.48 -0.93 -15.77
CA GLN A 28 -16.18 -1.86 -14.67
C GLN A 28 -14.70 -2.20 -14.63
N VAL A 29 -14.11 -2.26 -13.43
CA VAL A 29 -12.69 -2.62 -13.25
C VAL A 29 -12.54 -3.68 -12.17
N GLY A 30 -12.06 -4.86 -12.56
CA GLY A 30 -11.58 -5.90 -11.64
C GLY A 30 -10.10 -5.68 -11.33
N LEU A 31 -9.78 -5.37 -10.08
CA LEU A 31 -8.42 -5.17 -9.60
C LEU A 31 -8.10 -6.20 -8.51
N TYR A 32 -7.09 -7.03 -8.74
CA TYR A 32 -6.52 -7.89 -7.70
C TYR A 32 -5.14 -7.39 -7.29
N VAL A 33 -4.85 -7.36 -5.99
CA VAL A 33 -3.50 -7.04 -5.47
C VAL A 33 -3.09 -8.13 -4.49
N CYS A 34 -1.91 -8.70 -4.66
CA CYS A 34 -1.37 -9.65 -3.69
C CYS A 34 -1.21 -8.99 -2.31
N GLY A 35 -1.78 -9.62 -1.28
CA GLY A 35 -1.72 -9.15 0.10
C GLY A 35 -0.46 -9.56 0.84
N VAL A 36 -0.57 -9.66 2.17
CA VAL A 36 0.55 -9.98 3.06
C VAL A 36 0.36 -11.33 3.75
N THR A 37 1.49 -11.97 4.08
CA THR A 37 1.51 -13.13 4.98
C THR A 37 1.39 -12.65 6.43
N VAL A 38 0.31 -13.02 7.12
CA VAL A 38 -0.04 -12.50 8.46
C VAL A 38 0.61 -13.28 9.61
N TYR A 39 1.94 -13.36 9.60
CA TYR A 39 2.73 -13.97 10.69
C TYR A 39 3.37 -12.96 11.64
N ASP A 40 3.30 -11.67 11.31
CA ASP A 40 4.01 -10.59 11.99
C ASP A 40 3.46 -9.21 11.57
N TYR A 41 3.91 -8.14 12.24
CA TYR A 41 3.50 -6.78 11.90
C TYR A 41 3.97 -6.33 10.50
N CYS A 42 3.17 -5.47 9.87
CA CYS A 42 3.51 -4.86 8.60
C CYS A 42 4.64 -3.83 8.74
N HIS A 43 5.49 -3.75 7.71
CA HIS A 43 6.58 -2.77 7.62
C HIS A 43 6.31 -1.73 6.53
N VAL A 44 7.16 -0.70 6.46
CA VAL A 44 6.99 0.42 5.52
C VAL A 44 6.92 -0.05 4.05
N GLY A 45 7.62 -1.14 3.68
CA GLY A 45 7.45 -1.78 2.38
C GLY A 45 6.00 -2.24 2.07
N HIS A 46 5.28 -2.81 3.05
CA HIS A 46 3.87 -3.16 2.88
C HIS A 46 3.00 -1.90 2.81
N ALA A 47 3.28 -0.90 3.65
CA ALA A 47 2.59 0.39 3.60
C ALA A 47 2.67 1.03 2.20
N ARG A 48 3.84 0.93 1.54
CA ARG A 48 4.01 1.43 0.18
C ARG A 48 3.00 0.82 -0.79
N VAL A 49 2.90 -0.51 -0.81
CA VAL A 49 1.97 -1.24 -1.69
C VAL A 49 0.53 -0.85 -1.35
N MET A 50 0.17 -0.88 -0.07
CA MET A 50 -1.18 -0.54 0.40
C MET A 50 -1.60 0.88 0.01
N VAL A 51 -0.75 1.88 0.25
CA VAL A 51 -1.03 3.30 -0.06
C VAL A 51 -1.07 3.56 -1.57
N VAL A 52 -0.20 2.92 -2.35
CA VAL A 52 -0.22 3.06 -3.82
C VAL A 52 -1.51 2.51 -4.40
N PHE A 53 -1.87 1.27 -4.08
CA PHE A 53 -3.07 0.66 -4.66
C PHE A 53 -4.36 1.29 -4.13
N ASP A 54 -4.36 1.80 -2.90
CA ASP A 54 -5.43 2.69 -2.43
C ASP A 54 -5.54 3.96 -3.30
N THR A 55 -4.42 4.59 -3.65
CA THR A 55 -4.42 5.76 -4.55
C THR A 55 -4.92 5.42 -5.95
N VAL A 56 -4.55 4.25 -6.47
CA VAL A 56 -5.07 3.72 -7.75
C VAL A 56 -6.58 3.56 -7.70
N VAL A 57 -7.11 2.89 -6.67
CA VAL A 57 -8.55 2.65 -6.48
C VAL A 57 -9.32 3.97 -6.32
N ARG A 58 -8.82 4.89 -5.49
CA ARG A 58 -9.40 6.24 -5.32
C ARG A 58 -9.48 6.99 -6.64
N HIS A 59 -8.42 6.92 -7.45
CA HIS A 59 -8.38 7.60 -8.74
C HIS A 59 -9.33 6.97 -9.76
N LEU A 60 -9.35 5.64 -9.89
CA LEU A 60 -10.27 4.92 -10.77
C LEU A 60 -11.73 5.22 -10.42
N ARG A 61 -12.10 5.17 -9.14
CA ARG A 61 -13.45 5.53 -8.67
C ARG A 61 -13.78 7.00 -8.96
N ALA A 62 -12.82 7.91 -8.81
CA ALA A 62 -13.00 9.32 -9.14
C ALA A 62 -13.12 9.59 -10.65
N LEU A 63 -12.62 8.70 -11.52
CA LEU A 63 -12.89 8.72 -12.96
C LEU A 63 -14.28 8.16 -13.32
N GLY A 64 -15.03 7.63 -12.35
CA GLY A 64 -16.38 7.10 -12.54
C GLY A 64 -16.45 5.58 -12.78
N TYR A 65 -15.34 4.86 -12.65
CA TYR A 65 -15.34 3.39 -12.75
C TYR A 65 -16.00 2.74 -11.53
N ASP A 66 -16.76 1.68 -11.79
CA ASP A 66 -17.21 0.71 -10.78
C ASP A 66 -16.08 -0.29 -10.54
N VAL A 67 -15.32 -0.08 -9.47
CA VAL A 67 -14.11 -0.85 -9.15
C VAL A 67 -14.44 -1.94 -8.15
N THR A 68 -14.21 -3.20 -8.53
CA THR A 68 -14.13 -4.34 -7.60
C THR A 68 -12.67 -4.59 -7.24
N TYR A 69 -12.26 -4.09 -6.07
CA TYR A 69 -10.92 -4.23 -5.53
C TYR A 69 -10.82 -5.44 -4.59
N VAL A 70 -10.02 -6.42 -4.99
CA VAL A 70 -9.72 -7.63 -4.23
C VAL A 70 -8.28 -7.62 -3.76
N ARG A 71 -8.03 -7.97 -2.51
CA ARG A 71 -6.68 -8.21 -1.99
C ARG A 71 -6.72 -9.36 -0.99
N ASN A 72 -5.98 -10.42 -1.21
CA ASN A 72 -6.04 -11.58 -0.31
C ASN A 72 -5.33 -11.36 1.02
N ILE A 73 -5.52 -12.32 1.93
CA ILE A 73 -4.69 -12.53 3.10
C ILE A 73 -4.13 -13.95 3.01
N THR A 74 -2.80 -14.07 3.05
CA THR A 74 -2.15 -15.38 3.21
C THR A 74 -2.10 -15.71 4.69
N ASP A 75 -3.04 -16.56 5.13
CA ASP A 75 -3.21 -17.01 6.52
C ASP A 75 -2.77 -18.47 6.75
N ILE A 76 -2.10 -19.07 5.76
CA ILE A 76 -1.36 -20.33 5.89
C ILE A 76 -0.07 -20.24 5.06
N ASP A 77 1.09 -20.45 5.68
CA ASP A 77 2.41 -20.46 5.02
C ASP A 77 3.45 -21.06 5.97
N ASP A 78 4.61 -21.47 5.44
CA ASP A 78 5.76 -21.93 6.23
C ASP A 78 6.13 -20.93 7.35
N LYS A 79 6.11 -19.61 7.08
CA LYS A 79 6.45 -18.58 8.06
C LYS A 79 5.42 -18.48 9.19
N ILE A 80 4.13 -18.66 8.87
CA ILE A 80 3.03 -18.65 9.84
C ILE A 80 3.16 -19.86 10.76
N ILE A 81 3.35 -21.04 10.18
CA ILE A 81 3.53 -22.29 10.92
C ILE A 81 4.73 -22.18 11.85
N GLN A 82 5.88 -21.73 11.34
CA GLN A 82 7.08 -21.57 12.14
C GLN A 82 6.86 -20.60 13.30
N ARG A 83 6.26 -19.44 13.05
CA ARG A 83 6.00 -18.45 14.10
C ARG A 83 5.01 -18.95 15.14
N ALA A 84 3.96 -19.67 14.74
CA ALA A 84 2.99 -20.24 15.67
C ALA A 84 3.65 -21.28 16.59
N LEU A 85 4.53 -22.12 16.05
CA LEU A 85 5.32 -23.08 16.84
C LEU A 85 6.28 -22.38 17.81
N GLU A 86 6.96 -21.32 17.39
CA GLU A 86 7.83 -20.49 18.23
C GLU A 86 7.05 -19.86 19.40
N ASN A 87 5.85 -19.34 19.12
CA ASN A 87 4.98 -18.68 20.09
C ASN A 87 4.18 -19.66 20.96
N LYS A 88 4.12 -20.94 20.56
CA LYS A 88 3.31 -21.99 21.20
C LYS A 88 1.82 -21.61 21.26
N GLU A 89 1.30 -21.09 20.16
CA GLU A 89 -0.11 -20.71 20.01
C GLU A 89 -0.70 -21.32 18.72
N PRO A 90 -2.04 -21.48 18.62
CA PRO A 90 -2.69 -21.89 17.39
C PRO A 90 -2.47 -20.88 16.25
N ILE A 91 -2.34 -21.38 15.02
CA ILE A 91 -2.17 -20.53 13.83
C ILE A 91 -3.33 -19.57 13.65
N GLN A 92 -4.56 -20.00 13.93
CA GLN A 92 -5.75 -19.17 13.84
C GLN A 92 -5.72 -17.97 14.81
N GLU A 93 -5.15 -18.15 16.01
CA GLU A 93 -4.99 -17.06 16.98
C GLU A 93 -3.89 -16.09 16.54
N LEU A 94 -2.77 -16.63 16.03
CA LEU A 94 -1.66 -15.86 15.47
C LEU A 94 -2.13 -14.98 14.29
N THR A 95 -2.79 -15.58 13.30
CA THR A 95 -3.20 -14.89 12.08
C THR A 95 -4.32 -13.90 12.36
N ALA A 96 -5.31 -14.24 13.20
CA ALA A 96 -6.34 -13.28 13.61
C ALA A 96 -5.73 -12.02 14.24
N ARG A 97 -4.77 -12.18 15.17
CA ARG A 97 -4.08 -11.04 15.79
C ARG A 97 -3.35 -10.16 14.77
N PHE A 98 -2.68 -10.76 13.79
CA PHE A 98 -1.93 -9.99 12.78
C PHE A 98 -2.80 -9.44 11.66
N ILE A 99 -3.97 -10.04 11.39
CA ILE A 99 -5.01 -9.44 10.53
C ILE A 99 -5.56 -8.17 11.19
N ASP A 100 -5.93 -8.25 12.47
CA ASP A 100 -6.41 -7.07 13.22
C ASP A 100 -5.33 -5.98 13.24
N ALA A 101 -4.07 -6.35 13.49
CA ALA A 101 -2.97 -5.42 13.50
C ALA A 101 -2.70 -4.78 12.12
N MET A 102 -2.83 -5.54 11.03
CA MET A 102 -2.74 -5.03 9.66
C MET A 102 -3.85 -4.00 9.39
N HIS A 103 -5.08 -4.30 9.78
CA HIS A 103 -6.23 -3.40 9.58
C HIS A 103 -6.12 -2.11 10.40
N GLU A 104 -5.56 -2.19 11.62
CA GLU A 104 -5.23 -1.00 12.41
C GLU A 104 -4.19 -0.12 11.69
N ASP A 105 -3.13 -0.71 11.13
CA ASP A 105 -2.09 0.01 10.40
C ASP A 105 -2.64 0.66 9.11
N GLU A 106 -3.52 -0.04 8.39
CA GLU A 106 -4.22 0.48 7.21
C GLU A 106 -5.11 1.67 7.53
N LYS A 107 -5.92 1.52 8.59
CA LYS A 107 -6.79 2.59 9.06
C LYS A 107 -5.97 3.81 9.45
N ALA A 108 -4.84 3.62 10.15
CA ALA A 108 -3.95 4.72 10.50
C ALA A 108 -3.45 5.45 9.24
N LEU A 109 -3.02 4.72 8.22
CA LEU A 109 -2.53 5.26 6.95
C LEU A 109 -3.63 5.73 5.97
N ASN A 110 -4.90 5.77 6.41
CA ASN A 110 -6.05 6.11 5.58
C ASN A 110 -6.13 5.27 4.27
N VAL A 111 -5.85 3.98 4.38
CA VAL A 111 -6.01 3.03 3.29
C VAL A 111 -7.45 2.53 3.29
N LEU A 112 -8.14 2.64 2.15
CA LEU A 112 -9.47 2.05 1.97
C LEU A 112 -9.38 0.53 2.08
N ARG A 113 -10.40 -0.07 2.71
CA ARG A 113 -10.55 -1.52 2.71
C ARG A 113 -10.83 -2.02 1.30
N PRO A 114 -10.25 -3.18 0.90
CA PRO A 114 -10.68 -3.89 -0.29
C PRO A 114 -12.18 -4.21 -0.24
N ASP A 115 -12.82 -4.30 -1.40
CA ASP A 115 -14.22 -4.74 -1.51
C ASP A 115 -14.35 -6.23 -1.15
N MET A 116 -13.28 -7.01 -1.41
CA MET A 116 -13.14 -8.39 -0.97
C MET A 116 -11.73 -8.67 -0.44
N GLU A 117 -11.66 -9.40 0.68
CA GLU A 117 -10.39 -9.73 1.33
C GLU A 117 -10.28 -11.23 1.63
N PRO A 118 -10.23 -12.09 0.58
CA PRO A 118 -10.31 -13.54 0.74
C PRO A 118 -9.08 -14.10 1.46
N LYS A 119 -9.28 -15.12 2.30
CA LYS A 119 -8.21 -15.84 2.99
C LYS A 119 -7.91 -17.17 2.31
N ALA A 120 -6.63 -17.54 2.23
CA ALA A 120 -6.22 -18.80 1.64
C ALA A 120 -6.92 -20.02 2.30
N THR A 121 -7.06 -20.03 3.64
CA THR A 121 -7.73 -21.13 4.35
C THR A 121 -9.24 -21.25 4.07
N GLU A 122 -9.88 -20.19 3.57
CA GLU A 122 -11.30 -20.16 3.20
C GLU A 122 -11.54 -20.63 1.75
N HIS A 123 -10.47 -20.81 0.97
CA HIS A 123 -10.51 -21.12 -0.47
C HIS A 123 -9.81 -22.44 -0.85
N ILE A 124 -9.58 -23.34 0.12
CA ILE A 124 -8.90 -24.63 -0.11
C ILE A 124 -9.57 -25.44 -1.22
N GLN A 125 -10.90 -25.46 -1.27
CA GLN A 125 -11.62 -26.20 -2.30
C GLN A 125 -11.42 -25.61 -3.71
N ASP A 126 -11.34 -24.29 -3.84
CA ASP A 126 -11.06 -23.63 -5.13
C ASP A 126 -9.60 -23.92 -5.56
N ILE A 127 -8.66 -23.94 -4.61
CA ILE A 127 -7.26 -24.30 -4.84
C ILE A 127 -7.13 -25.75 -5.33
N GLU A 128 -7.74 -26.71 -4.63
CA GLU A 128 -7.69 -28.12 -5.03
C GLU A 128 -8.27 -28.35 -6.42
N GLN A 129 -9.36 -27.65 -6.78
CA GLN A 129 -9.95 -27.71 -8.12
C GLN A 129 -8.99 -27.21 -9.20
N MET A 130 -8.30 -26.09 -8.95
CA MET A 130 -7.32 -25.56 -9.89
C MET A 130 -6.13 -26.52 -10.08
N ILE A 131 -5.62 -27.10 -8.98
CA ILE A 131 -4.54 -28.09 -9.04
C ILE A 131 -4.99 -29.34 -9.80
N ALA A 132 -6.21 -29.84 -9.55
CA ALA A 132 -6.75 -30.96 -10.29
C ALA A 132 -6.82 -30.69 -11.80
N SER A 133 -7.29 -29.50 -12.21
CA SER A 133 -7.29 -29.08 -13.62
C SER A 133 -5.88 -29.09 -14.22
N LEU A 134 -4.90 -28.55 -13.50
CA LEU A 134 -3.50 -28.52 -13.94
C LEU A 134 -2.93 -29.93 -14.11
N VAL A 135 -3.23 -30.85 -13.20
CA VAL A 135 -2.82 -32.26 -13.28
C VAL A 135 -3.48 -32.94 -14.49
N ASP A 136 -4.79 -32.80 -14.64
CA ASP A 136 -5.56 -33.41 -15.73
C ASP A 136 -5.10 -32.93 -17.11
N LYS A 137 -4.70 -31.66 -17.21
CA LYS A 137 -4.16 -31.06 -18.44
C LYS A 137 -2.67 -31.33 -18.66
N GLY A 138 -1.97 -31.96 -17.71
CA GLY A 138 -0.55 -32.33 -17.83
C GLY A 138 0.44 -31.21 -17.50
N TYR A 139 -0.02 -30.11 -16.90
CA TYR A 139 0.83 -29.02 -16.42
C TYR A 139 1.30 -29.20 -14.97
N ALA A 140 0.75 -30.16 -14.25
CA ALA A 140 1.19 -30.51 -12.90
C ALA A 140 1.32 -32.02 -12.72
N TYR A 141 2.05 -32.44 -11.69
CA TYR A 141 2.20 -33.85 -11.35
C TYR A 141 2.31 -34.05 -9.83
N PRO A 142 1.62 -35.05 -9.27
CA PRO A 142 1.89 -35.51 -7.92
C PRO A 142 3.23 -36.24 -7.87
N ALA A 143 3.99 -36.05 -6.80
CA ALA A 143 5.26 -36.69 -6.55
C ALA A 143 5.17 -37.70 -5.39
N GLU A 144 6.15 -38.60 -5.30
CA GLU A 144 6.15 -39.68 -4.29
C GLU A 144 6.23 -39.18 -2.85
N ASN A 145 6.71 -37.95 -2.64
CA ASN A 145 6.77 -37.32 -1.33
C ASN A 145 5.44 -36.71 -0.86
N GLY A 146 4.37 -36.82 -1.67
CA GLY A 146 3.04 -36.29 -1.40
C GLY A 146 2.82 -34.84 -1.84
N ASP A 147 3.86 -34.17 -2.35
CA ASP A 147 3.69 -32.84 -2.95
C ASP A 147 3.08 -32.96 -4.36
N VAL A 148 2.46 -31.88 -4.81
CA VAL A 148 2.09 -31.67 -6.21
C VAL A 148 2.90 -30.50 -6.75
N TYR A 149 3.59 -30.71 -7.86
CA TYR A 149 4.44 -29.71 -8.50
C TYR A 149 3.82 -29.23 -9.81
N PHE A 150 3.98 -27.94 -10.12
CA PHE A 150 3.79 -27.41 -11.46
C PHE A 150 5.00 -27.76 -12.32
N HIS A 151 4.76 -28.26 -13.53
CA HIS A 151 5.81 -28.58 -14.49
C HIS A 151 6.10 -27.37 -15.39
N VAL A 152 7.11 -26.57 -15.03
CA VAL A 152 7.40 -25.29 -15.71
C VAL A 152 7.64 -25.49 -17.21
N LYS A 153 8.35 -26.54 -17.62
CA LYS A 153 8.64 -26.83 -19.03
C LYS A 153 7.42 -27.24 -19.86
N ALA A 154 6.26 -27.51 -19.23
CA ALA A 154 5.01 -27.71 -19.96
C ALA A 154 4.37 -26.39 -20.41
N ASP A 155 4.70 -25.28 -19.76
CA ASP A 155 4.26 -23.94 -20.14
C ASP A 155 5.27 -23.31 -21.13
N GLY A 156 4.82 -23.12 -22.37
CA GLY A 156 5.65 -22.55 -23.44
C GLY A 156 5.90 -21.03 -23.30
N ASP A 157 5.08 -20.34 -22.51
CA ASP A 157 5.13 -18.88 -22.33
C ASP A 157 5.76 -18.47 -20.98
N TYR A 158 6.23 -19.42 -20.18
CA TYR A 158 6.77 -19.14 -18.85
C TYR A 158 7.98 -18.20 -18.90
N GLY A 159 7.94 -17.13 -18.10
CA GLY A 159 8.96 -16.08 -18.08
C GLY A 159 8.57 -14.82 -18.85
N ARG A 160 7.39 -14.80 -19.49
CA ARG A 160 6.85 -13.68 -20.27
C ARG A 160 6.76 -12.38 -19.47
N LEU A 161 6.29 -12.42 -18.21
CA LEU A 161 6.12 -11.22 -17.39
C LEU A 161 7.47 -10.62 -16.99
N SER A 162 8.37 -11.46 -16.48
CA SER A 162 9.70 -11.04 -16.01
C SER A 162 10.69 -10.77 -17.15
N GLY A 163 10.43 -11.31 -18.34
CA GLY A 163 11.36 -11.31 -19.48
C GLY A 163 12.56 -12.23 -19.31
N LYS A 164 12.45 -13.23 -18.43
CA LYS A 164 13.52 -14.20 -18.19
C LYS A 164 13.31 -15.39 -19.10
N HIS A 165 14.37 -15.86 -19.76
CA HIS A 165 14.34 -17.11 -20.50
C HIS A 165 14.63 -18.30 -19.58
N ILE A 166 13.87 -19.39 -19.73
CA ILE A 166 13.98 -20.61 -18.92
C ILE A 166 15.42 -21.14 -18.91
N ASP A 167 16.11 -21.12 -20.06
CA ASP A 167 17.49 -21.59 -20.20
C ASP A 167 18.50 -20.80 -19.33
N GLU A 168 18.25 -19.51 -19.10
CA GLU A 168 19.11 -18.66 -18.26
C GLU A 168 18.88 -18.93 -16.78
N LEU A 169 17.64 -19.24 -16.40
CA LEU A 169 17.26 -19.58 -15.03
C LEU A 169 17.92 -20.89 -14.56
N ASP A 170 17.98 -21.90 -15.43
CA ASP A 170 18.63 -23.19 -15.15
C ASP A 170 20.15 -23.03 -14.84
N SER A 171 20.81 -22.04 -15.45
CA SER A 171 22.25 -21.81 -15.28
C SER A 171 22.64 -21.07 -13.99
N GLY A 172 21.72 -20.29 -13.42
CA GLY A 172 21.98 -19.42 -12.26
C GLY A 172 21.53 -20.00 -10.92
N ALA A 173 20.72 -21.05 -10.94
CA ALA A 173 20.06 -21.55 -9.75
C ALA A 173 20.99 -22.46 -8.94
N ARG A 174 21.52 -21.96 -7.82
CA ARG A 174 22.16 -22.79 -6.77
C ARG A 174 21.09 -23.57 -6.00
N ILE A 175 20.40 -24.48 -6.67
CA ILE A 175 19.28 -25.25 -6.10
C ILE A 175 19.84 -26.51 -5.43
N GLU A 176 19.48 -26.74 -4.17
CA GLU A 176 19.59 -28.06 -3.54
C GLU A 176 18.79 -29.06 -4.39
N VAL A 177 19.45 -30.13 -4.85
CA VAL A 177 18.83 -31.11 -5.74
C VAL A 177 17.66 -31.79 -5.03
N ASN A 178 16.44 -31.32 -5.30
CA ASN A 178 15.22 -32.00 -4.91
C ASN A 178 14.93 -33.08 -5.95
N SER A 179 15.23 -34.33 -5.62
CA SER A 179 15.05 -35.49 -6.50
C SER A 179 13.60 -35.80 -6.87
N PHE A 180 12.63 -35.19 -6.20
CA PHE A 180 11.21 -35.38 -6.49
C PHE A 180 10.70 -34.47 -7.61
N LYS A 181 11.44 -33.41 -7.94
CA LYS A 181 11.10 -32.54 -9.08
C LYS A 181 11.63 -33.13 -10.38
N LYS A 182 10.80 -33.13 -11.41
CA LYS A 182 11.21 -33.43 -12.80
C LYS A 182 12.17 -32.38 -13.34
N ASP A 183 11.99 -31.14 -12.92
CA ASP A 183 12.83 -30.00 -13.29
C ASP A 183 13.15 -29.10 -12.08
N PRO A 184 14.36 -28.53 -11.97
CA PRO A 184 14.72 -27.64 -10.87
C PRO A 184 13.79 -26.42 -10.71
N LEU A 185 13.23 -25.92 -11.82
CA LEU A 185 12.34 -24.75 -11.83
C LEU A 185 10.92 -25.08 -11.37
N ASP A 186 10.52 -26.36 -11.38
CA ASP A 186 9.20 -26.79 -10.93
C ASP A 186 8.93 -26.31 -9.50
N PHE A 187 7.74 -25.76 -9.25
CA PHE A 187 7.36 -25.21 -7.96
C PHE A 187 6.15 -25.93 -7.36
N VAL A 188 6.05 -25.87 -6.04
CA VAL A 188 5.01 -26.58 -5.28
C VAL A 188 3.66 -25.89 -5.47
N LEU A 189 2.65 -26.65 -5.85
CA LEU A 189 1.23 -26.28 -5.85
C LEU A 189 0.54 -26.74 -4.57
N TRP A 190 0.80 -27.98 -4.15
CA TRP A 190 0.32 -28.57 -2.91
C TRP A 190 1.48 -29.19 -2.16
N LYS A 191 1.63 -28.88 -0.89
CA LYS A 191 2.72 -29.37 -0.04
C LYS A 191 2.17 -30.39 0.96
N ALA A 192 2.76 -31.58 1.01
CA ALA A 192 2.41 -32.57 2.02
C ALA A 192 2.73 -32.00 3.42
N SER A 193 1.77 -32.12 4.33
CA SER A 193 1.92 -31.61 5.69
C SER A 193 2.65 -32.61 6.57
N LYS A 194 3.49 -32.10 7.48
CA LYS A 194 4.10 -32.91 8.55
C LYS A 194 3.12 -33.06 9.71
N GLU A 195 3.40 -34.01 10.61
CA GLU A 195 2.51 -34.36 11.74
C GLU A 195 2.10 -33.18 12.64
N ASN A 196 2.93 -32.12 12.74
CA ASN A 196 2.65 -30.94 13.56
C ASN A 196 2.31 -29.68 12.74
N GLU A 197 2.00 -29.83 11.45
CA GLU A 197 1.58 -28.74 10.58
C GLU A 197 0.06 -28.84 10.30
N PRO A 198 -0.65 -27.72 10.05
CA PRO A 198 -2.02 -27.78 9.57
C PRO A 198 -2.11 -28.58 8.27
N ALA A 199 -3.20 -29.31 8.12
CA ALA A 199 -3.44 -30.12 6.95
C ALA A 199 -4.92 -30.11 6.56
N TRP A 200 -5.15 -30.18 5.26
CA TRP A 200 -6.43 -30.41 4.62
C TRP A 200 -6.34 -31.72 3.83
N GLN A 201 -7.44 -32.48 3.86
CA GLN A 201 -7.55 -33.71 3.08
C GLN A 201 -7.71 -33.37 1.62
N SER A 202 -6.81 -33.88 0.78
CA SER A 202 -6.87 -33.71 -0.67
C SER A 202 -6.75 -35.05 -1.40
N PRO A 203 -7.02 -35.11 -2.72
CA PRO A 203 -6.77 -36.30 -3.54
C PRO A 203 -5.31 -36.80 -3.53
N TRP A 204 -4.36 -35.95 -3.10
CA TRP A 204 -2.93 -36.25 -3.05
C TRP A 204 -2.43 -36.56 -1.63
N GLY A 205 -3.35 -36.64 -0.66
CA GLY A 205 -3.04 -36.81 0.76
C GLY A 205 -3.18 -35.52 1.56
N ASP A 206 -2.92 -35.63 2.86
CA ASP A 206 -3.00 -34.50 3.80
C ASP A 206 -1.90 -33.47 3.50
N GLY A 207 -2.31 -32.23 3.27
CA GLY A 207 -1.37 -31.17 2.92
C GLY A 207 -1.96 -29.78 2.99
N ARG A 208 -1.31 -28.85 2.32
CA ARG A 208 -1.67 -27.42 2.31
C ARG A 208 -1.23 -26.76 1.01
N PRO A 209 -1.81 -25.60 0.65
CA PRO A 209 -1.39 -24.86 -0.54
C PRO A 209 0.09 -24.47 -0.50
N GLY A 210 0.70 -24.43 -1.69
CA GLY A 210 1.92 -23.67 -1.94
C GLY A 210 1.60 -22.17 -2.09
N TRP A 211 2.57 -21.31 -1.80
CA TRP A 211 2.35 -19.85 -1.75
C TRP A 211 1.71 -19.25 -3.01
N HIS A 212 2.06 -19.73 -4.21
CA HIS A 212 1.60 -19.14 -5.47
C HIS A 212 0.14 -19.49 -5.82
N ILE A 213 -0.30 -20.73 -5.52
CA ILE A 213 -1.59 -21.24 -6.02
C ILE A 213 -2.79 -20.55 -5.37
N GLU A 214 -2.58 -19.99 -4.17
CA GLU A 214 -3.58 -19.25 -3.42
C GLU A 214 -4.13 -18.08 -4.26
N CYS A 215 -3.23 -17.23 -4.77
CA CYS A 215 -3.60 -16.03 -5.49
C CYS A 215 -4.33 -16.36 -6.80
N SER A 216 -3.81 -17.30 -7.60
CA SER A 216 -4.45 -17.76 -8.84
C SER A 216 -5.89 -18.25 -8.60
N ALA A 217 -6.09 -19.10 -7.58
CA ALA A 217 -7.41 -19.64 -7.28
C ALA A 217 -8.37 -18.57 -6.75
N MET A 218 -7.92 -17.74 -5.80
CA MET A 218 -8.77 -16.69 -5.20
C MET A 218 -9.11 -15.58 -6.18
N SER A 219 -8.15 -15.08 -6.96
CA SER A 219 -8.39 -14.03 -7.95
C SER A 219 -9.39 -14.51 -9.01
N THR A 220 -9.20 -15.72 -9.53
CA THR A 220 -10.09 -16.36 -10.50
C THR A 220 -11.50 -16.52 -9.93
N LYS A 221 -11.59 -16.91 -8.65
CA LYS A 221 -12.88 -17.06 -7.96
C LYS A 221 -13.61 -15.73 -7.79
N CYS A 222 -12.89 -14.67 -7.44
CA CYS A 222 -13.47 -13.37 -7.11
C CYS A 222 -13.78 -12.53 -8.35
N LEU A 223 -12.92 -12.58 -9.37
CA LEU A 223 -12.97 -11.68 -10.54
C LEU A 223 -13.22 -12.39 -11.87
N GLY A 224 -13.20 -13.73 -11.90
CA GLY A 224 -13.26 -14.53 -13.11
C GLY A 224 -11.89 -14.89 -13.68
N ASN A 225 -11.86 -15.76 -14.70
CA ASN A 225 -10.62 -16.27 -15.30
C ASN A 225 -9.76 -15.19 -15.98
N HIS A 226 -10.37 -14.08 -16.37
CA HIS A 226 -9.73 -12.95 -17.05
C HIS A 226 -10.22 -11.63 -16.43
N PHE A 227 -9.31 -10.81 -15.88
CA PHE A 227 -9.64 -9.51 -15.28
C PHE A 227 -8.66 -8.39 -15.67
N ASP A 228 -8.97 -7.16 -15.26
CA ASP A 228 -8.34 -5.95 -15.80
C ASP A 228 -6.92 -5.72 -15.29
N ILE A 229 -6.75 -5.64 -13.97
CA ILE A 229 -5.49 -5.19 -13.34
C ILE A 229 -5.05 -6.15 -12.25
N HIS A 230 -3.79 -6.56 -12.28
CA HIS A 230 -3.14 -7.26 -11.18
C HIS A 230 -1.95 -6.45 -10.64
N GLY A 231 -1.92 -6.25 -9.33
CA GLY A 231 -0.93 -5.44 -8.64
C GLY A 231 -0.10 -6.17 -7.58
N GLY A 232 1.12 -5.67 -7.33
CA GLY A 232 1.92 -6.13 -6.19
C GLY A 232 3.21 -5.32 -5.98
N GLY A 233 4.06 -5.78 -5.07
CA GLY A 233 5.45 -5.29 -4.96
C GLY A 233 6.31 -5.80 -6.13
N LEU A 234 7.35 -5.07 -6.52
CA LEU A 234 8.24 -5.46 -7.64
C LEU A 234 8.90 -6.83 -7.44
N ASP A 235 9.13 -7.26 -6.22
CA ASP A 235 9.62 -8.61 -5.89
C ASP A 235 8.61 -9.73 -6.17
N LEU A 236 7.32 -9.40 -6.32
CA LEU A 236 6.32 -10.38 -6.72
C LEU A 236 6.32 -10.66 -8.21
N SER A 237 6.87 -9.76 -9.04
CA SER A 237 6.96 -9.98 -10.50
C SER A 237 7.61 -11.32 -10.86
N PHE A 238 8.63 -11.75 -10.09
CA PHE A 238 9.21 -13.07 -10.18
C PHE A 238 9.71 -13.57 -8.82
N PRO A 239 9.41 -14.82 -8.42
CA PRO A 239 8.67 -15.81 -9.21
C PRO A 239 7.14 -15.74 -9.05
N HIS A 240 6.62 -14.91 -8.13
CA HIS A 240 5.23 -15.07 -7.66
C HIS A 240 4.18 -14.87 -8.77
N HIS A 241 4.10 -13.69 -9.38
CA HIS A 241 3.15 -13.37 -10.43
C HIS A 241 3.42 -14.15 -11.73
N GLU A 242 4.68 -14.46 -12.04
CA GLU A 242 5.02 -15.36 -13.16
C GLU A 242 4.39 -16.75 -12.96
N ASN A 243 4.48 -17.30 -11.75
CA ASN A 243 3.84 -18.56 -11.40
C ASN A 243 2.32 -18.47 -11.43
N GLU A 244 1.74 -17.32 -11.06
CA GLU A 244 0.29 -17.13 -11.12
C GLU A 244 -0.25 -17.11 -12.55
N ILE A 245 0.45 -16.45 -13.48
CA ILE A 245 0.12 -16.51 -14.91
C ILE A 245 0.15 -17.96 -15.38
N ALA A 246 1.25 -18.66 -15.10
CA ALA A 246 1.44 -20.04 -15.52
C ALA A 246 0.33 -20.95 -14.97
N GLN A 247 0.01 -20.84 -13.68
CA GLN A 247 -1.08 -21.59 -13.04
C GLN A 247 -2.44 -21.26 -13.65
N SER A 248 -2.77 -19.97 -13.77
CA SER A 248 -4.10 -19.52 -14.18
C SER A 248 -4.36 -19.83 -15.66
N GLU A 249 -3.46 -19.42 -16.56
CA GLU A 249 -3.63 -19.61 -18.00
C GLU A 249 -3.57 -21.10 -18.38
N CYS A 250 -2.70 -21.90 -17.74
CA CYS A 250 -2.68 -23.35 -17.99
C CYS A 250 -3.92 -24.06 -17.42
N ALA A 251 -4.44 -23.62 -16.27
CA ALA A 251 -5.62 -24.21 -15.65
C ALA A 251 -6.91 -23.85 -16.39
N THR A 252 -7.04 -22.65 -16.93
CA THR A 252 -8.27 -22.15 -17.58
C THR A 252 -8.22 -22.30 -19.11
N GLY A 253 -7.05 -22.07 -19.72
CA GLY A 253 -6.89 -21.90 -21.16
C GLY A 253 -7.28 -20.51 -21.68
N GLU A 254 -7.48 -19.55 -20.77
CA GLU A 254 -7.84 -18.16 -21.06
C GLU A 254 -6.69 -17.22 -20.68
N HIS A 255 -6.70 -16.01 -21.23
CA HIS A 255 -5.76 -14.96 -20.81
C HIS A 255 -6.11 -14.49 -19.40
N TYR A 256 -5.10 -14.33 -18.52
CA TYR A 256 -5.35 -14.10 -17.10
C TYR A 256 -5.60 -12.61 -16.75
N VAL A 257 -4.71 -11.70 -17.15
CA VAL A 257 -4.71 -10.29 -16.71
C VAL A 257 -4.27 -9.36 -17.83
N ASN A 258 -5.02 -8.28 -18.09
CA ASN A 258 -4.64 -7.29 -19.11
C ASN A 258 -3.47 -6.39 -18.70
N THR A 259 -3.41 -5.93 -17.44
CA THR A 259 -2.42 -4.94 -16.98
C THR A 259 -1.75 -5.34 -15.66
N TRP A 260 -0.42 -5.46 -15.70
CA TRP A 260 0.39 -5.78 -14.51
C TRP A 260 1.07 -4.54 -13.92
N MET A 261 0.74 -4.21 -12.67
CA MET A 261 1.27 -3.06 -11.93
C MET A 261 2.21 -3.51 -10.80
N HIS A 262 3.43 -2.96 -10.75
CA HIS A 262 4.41 -3.30 -9.72
C HIS A 262 4.98 -2.06 -9.01
N CYS A 263 4.92 -2.05 -7.68
CA CYS A 263 5.47 -0.98 -6.84
C CYS A 263 6.98 -1.13 -6.66
N GLY A 264 7.71 -0.03 -6.86
CA GLY A 264 9.14 0.04 -6.58
C GLY A 264 9.47 -0.22 -5.10
N PHE A 265 10.68 -0.70 -4.83
CA PHE A 265 11.12 -1.06 -3.49
C PHE A 265 11.24 0.13 -2.55
N VAL A 266 10.94 -0.09 -1.26
CA VAL A 266 11.43 0.77 -0.19
C VAL A 266 12.86 0.34 0.17
N ARG A 267 13.77 1.31 0.17
CA ARG A 267 15.18 1.14 0.52
C ARG A 267 15.50 1.85 1.84
N ILE A 268 16.57 1.45 2.51
CA ILE A 268 17.18 2.15 3.65
C ILE A 268 18.67 2.23 3.36
N ASP A 269 19.24 3.42 3.43
CA ASP A 269 20.66 3.67 3.12
C ASP A 269 21.08 3.07 1.76
N ASP A 270 20.22 3.22 0.75
CA ASP A 270 20.35 2.62 -0.60
C ASP A 270 20.35 1.09 -0.67
N GLU A 271 20.20 0.37 0.45
CA GLU A 271 19.98 -1.07 0.51
C GLU A 271 18.48 -1.42 0.53
N LYS A 272 18.12 -2.60 0.01
CA LYS A 272 16.72 -3.08 0.07
C LYS A 272 16.33 -3.33 1.53
N MET A 273 15.18 -2.80 1.95
CA MET A 273 14.59 -3.15 3.25
C MET A 273 14.13 -4.61 3.23
N SER A 274 14.58 -5.43 4.17
CA SER A 274 14.10 -6.80 4.32
C SER A 274 14.24 -7.31 5.75
N LYS A 275 13.31 -8.18 6.17
CA LYS A 275 13.41 -8.84 7.48
C LYS A 275 14.70 -9.66 7.65
N SER A 276 15.18 -10.27 6.57
CA SER A 276 16.42 -11.05 6.56
C SER A 276 17.68 -10.24 6.85
N LEU A 277 17.69 -8.94 6.50
CA LEU A 277 18.81 -8.04 6.77
C LEU A 277 18.69 -7.35 8.13
N GLY A 278 17.57 -7.56 8.86
CA GLY A 278 17.30 -6.91 10.15
C GLY A 278 17.13 -5.40 10.07
N ASN A 279 17.08 -4.83 8.87
CA ASN A 279 17.02 -3.39 8.61
C ASN A 279 15.60 -2.93 8.27
N PHE A 280 14.55 -3.50 8.88
CA PHE A 280 13.17 -3.09 8.58
C PHE A 280 12.56 -2.33 9.75
N PHE A 281 11.67 -1.39 9.42
CA PHE A 281 10.85 -0.68 10.40
C PHE A 281 9.38 -1.04 10.20
N THR A 282 8.73 -1.44 11.27
CA THR A 282 7.28 -1.66 11.28
C THR A 282 6.55 -0.33 11.09
N ILE A 283 5.36 -0.37 10.50
CA ILE A 283 4.52 0.83 10.36
C ILE A 283 4.30 1.47 11.74
N ARG A 284 4.05 0.65 12.75
CA ARG A 284 3.83 1.05 14.14
C ARG A 284 5.02 1.76 14.78
N GLU A 285 6.24 1.36 14.47
CA GLU A 285 7.44 2.06 14.96
C GLU A 285 7.55 3.45 14.36
N VAL A 286 7.28 3.59 13.05
CA VAL A 286 7.31 4.89 12.37
C VAL A 286 6.18 5.80 12.87
N LEU A 287 4.99 5.25 13.11
CA LEU A 287 3.83 5.97 13.64
C LEU A 287 4.06 6.57 15.04
N LYS A 288 5.01 6.07 15.82
CA LYS A 288 5.39 6.67 17.11
C LYS A 288 6.10 8.01 16.93
N GLN A 289 6.74 8.24 15.78
CA GLN A 289 7.57 9.42 15.52
C GLN A 289 6.93 10.36 14.50
N TYR A 290 6.13 9.82 13.58
CA TYR A 290 5.53 10.58 12.48
C TYR A 290 4.03 10.38 12.40
N HIS A 291 3.31 11.48 12.17
CA HIS A 291 1.88 11.45 11.94
C HIS A 291 1.56 10.56 10.71
N PRO A 292 0.47 9.78 10.71
CA PRO A 292 0.18 8.87 9.60
C PRO A 292 0.12 9.53 8.21
N GLU A 293 -0.47 10.72 8.10
CA GLU A 293 -0.48 11.48 6.82
C GLU A 293 0.93 11.87 6.32
N VAL A 294 1.91 12.03 7.23
CA VAL A 294 3.30 12.29 6.85
C VAL A 294 3.92 11.05 6.20
N ILE A 295 3.68 9.87 6.78
CA ILE A 295 4.12 8.59 6.20
C ILE A 295 3.46 8.37 4.84
N ARG A 296 2.16 8.62 4.75
CA ARG A 296 1.40 8.51 3.51
C ARG A 296 1.94 9.43 2.41
N TYR A 297 2.16 10.72 2.73
CA TYR A 297 2.77 11.68 1.82
C TYR A 297 4.17 11.22 1.39
N PHE A 298 5.02 10.80 2.34
CA PHE A 298 6.38 10.32 2.06
C PHE A 298 6.38 9.20 1.02
N LEU A 299 5.47 8.23 1.17
CA LEU A 299 5.32 7.14 0.21
C LEU A 299 4.93 7.72 -1.16
N LEU A 300 3.91 8.58 -1.24
CA LEU A 300 3.41 9.13 -2.51
C LEU A 300 4.29 10.22 -3.15
N ALA A 301 5.29 10.76 -2.43
CA ALA A 301 6.19 11.80 -2.93
C ALA A 301 7.10 11.32 -4.07
N SER A 302 7.25 10.00 -4.23
CA SER A 302 7.93 9.37 -5.36
C SER A 302 6.93 8.59 -6.20
N HIS A 303 7.16 8.54 -7.51
CA HIS A 303 6.34 7.75 -8.44
C HIS A 303 6.28 6.29 -7.98
N TYR A 304 5.12 5.63 -8.10
CA TYR A 304 4.89 4.30 -7.48
C TYR A 304 5.89 3.22 -7.93
N ARG A 305 6.31 3.28 -9.20
CA ARG A 305 7.30 2.39 -9.81
C ARG A 305 8.75 2.68 -9.41
N SER A 306 9.04 3.89 -8.93
CA SER A 306 10.38 4.27 -8.51
C SER A 306 10.66 3.77 -7.10
N PRO A 307 11.92 3.42 -6.78
CA PRO A 307 12.30 3.10 -5.41
C PRO A 307 12.12 4.33 -4.51
N VAL A 308 11.76 4.10 -3.26
CA VAL A 308 11.64 5.14 -2.23
C VAL A 308 12.71 4.90 -1.17
N ASN A 309 13.51 5.92 -0.85
CA ASN A 309 14.53 5.79 0.18
C ASN A 309 13.97 6.27 1.54
N TYR A 310 13.85 5.35 2.49
CA TYR A 310 13.46 5.63 3.85
C TYR A 310 14.65 6.23 4.61
N SER A 311 14.47 7.46 5.09
CA SER A 311 15.38 8.13 6.01
C SER A 311 14.60 9.11 6.87
N GLU A 312 15.13 9.41 8.05
CA GLU A 312 14.58 10.44 8.93
C GLU A 312 14.51 11.81 8.23
N GLU A 313 15.54 12.14 7.43
CA GLU A 313 15.58 13.35 6.61
C GLU A 313 14.38 13.43 5.66
N ASN A 314 14.09 12.36 4.92
CA ASN A 314 12.99 12.34 3.96
C ASN A 314 11.62 12.41 4.66
N LEU A 315 11.49 11.78 5.83
CA LEU A 315 10.26 11.88 6.63
C LEU A 315 10.07 13.28 7.23
N ASN A 316 11.15 13.96 7.64
CA ASN A 316 11.08 15.35 8.09
C ASN A 316 10.73 16.31 6.94
N VAL A 317 11.25 16.09 5.72
CA VAL A 317 10.84 16.82 4.52
C VAL A 317 9.34 16.58 4.22
N ALA A 318 8.87 15.34 4.37
CA ALA A 318 7.45 15.02 4.25
C ALA A 318 6.61 15.73 5.32
N LYS A 319 7.05 15.75 6.58
CA LYS A 319 6.39 16.44 7.70
C LYS A 319 6.21 17.92 7.39
N ALA A 320 7.29 18.59 6.98
CA ALA A 320 7.25 20.00 6.57
C ALA A 320 6.34 20.22 5.37
N SER A 321 6.33 19.31 4.40
CA SER A 321 5.51 19.41 3.19
C SER A 321 4.02 19.31 3.49
N VAL A 322 3.60 18.33 4.28
CA VAL A 322 2.21 18.21 4.74
C VAL A 322 1.81 19.41 5.60
N GLY A 323 2.69 19.85 6.51
CA GLY A 323 2.47 21.05 7.32
C GLY A 323 2.27 22.33 6.50
N ARG A 324 2.94 22.48 5.35
CA ARG A 324 2.71 23.61 4.43
C ARG A 324 1.32 23.58 3.80
N LEU A 325 0.84 22.40 3.40
CA LEU A 325 -0.51 22.25 2.84
C LEU A 325 -1.58 22.59 3.89
N TYR A 326 -1.43 22.06 5.12
CA TYR A 326 -2.32 22.41 6.23
C TYR A 326 -2.25 23.89 6.62
N SER A 327 -1.08 24.51 6.59
CA SER A 327 -0.94 25.95 6.86
C SER A 327 -1.67 26.81 5.83
N ALA A 328 -1.70 26.39 4.55
CA ALA A 328 -2.48 27.09 3.53
C ALA A 328 -3.99 27.00 3.82
N LEU A 329 -4.46 25.85 4.30
CA LEU A 329 -5.85 25.67 4.74
C LEU A 329 -6.17 26.46 6.01
N GLU A 330 -5.24 26.59 6.97
CA GLU A 330 -5.47 27.36 8.20
C GLU A 330 -5.65 28.86 7.91
N ALA A 331 -5.05 29.35 6.84
CA ALA A 331 -5.06 30.77 6.49
C ALA A 331 -6.42 31.28 5.98
N VAL A 332 -7.39 30.39 5.74
CA VAL A 332 -8.69 30.72 5.14
C VAL A 332 -9.78 29.85 5.78
N GLU A 333 -10.94 30.42 6.08
CA GLU A 333 -12.09 29.64 6.52
C GLU A 333 -12.64 28.78 5.37
N LEU A 334 -12.74 27.47 5.58
CA LEU A 334 -13.31 26.54 4.61
C LEU A 334 -14.82 26.74 4.53
N ALA A 335 -15.28 27.47 3.53
CA ALA A 335 -16.69 27.78 3.30
C ALA A 335 -17.01 27.85 1.80
N GLY A 336 -18.27 27.51 1.46
CA GLY A 336 -18.76 27.53 0.09
C GLY A 336 -18.34 26.32 -0.73
N ASP A 337 -18.49 26.44 -2.05
CA ASP A 337 -18.17 25.40 -3.02
C ASP A 337 -16.73 25.54 -3.55
N ALA A 338 -16.17 24.44 -4.05
CA ALA A 338 -14.88 24.46 -4.73
C ALA A 338 -14.91 25.37 -5.97
N GLU A 339 -13.82 26.09 -6.19
CA GLU A 339 -13.71 26.96 -7.36
C GLU A 339 -13.50 26.13 -8.64
N THR A 340 -14.46 26.21 -9.56
CA THR A 340 -14.46 25.41 -10.80
C THR A 340 -13.81 26.12 -12.00
N SER A 341 -13.59 27.43 -11.91
CA SER A 341 -13.01 28.25 -12.99
C SER A 341 -11.47 28.25 -13.00
N THR A 342 -10.83 27.14 -12.63
CA THR A 342 -9.37 27.00 -12.55
C THR A 342 -8.87 25.79 -13.33
N SER A 343 -7.60 25.76 -13.71
CA SER A 343 -6.97 24.62 -14.39
C SER A 343 -6.49 23.52 -13.44
N PHE A 344 -6.47 23.77 -12.12
CA PHE A 344 -5.84 22.86 -11.16
C PHE A 344 -6.46 21.46 -11.14
N THR A 345 -7.78 21.34 -11.33
CA THR A 345 -8.45 20.04 -11.44
C THR A 345 -7.97 19.28 -12.66
N ASP A 346 -7.93 19.93 -13.82
CA ASP A 346 -7.51 19.32 -15.08
C ASP A 346 -6.03 18.92 -15.02
N GLU A 347 -5.16 19.79 -14.50
CA GLU A 347 -3.72 19.52 -14.32
C GLU A 347 -3.47 18.35 -13.35
N PHE A 348 -4.24 18.27 -12.26
CA PHE A 348 -4.17 17.15 -11.32
C PHE A 348 -4.63 15.84 -11.98
N VAL A 349 -5.74 15.88 -12.71
CA VAL A 349 -6.28 14.70 -13.41
C VAL A 349 -5.33 14.25 -14.51
N GLU A 350 -4.73 15.15 -15.27
CA GLU A 350 -3.72 14.85 -16.30
C GLU A 350 -2.50 14.16 -15.67
N ALA A 351 -1.97 14.69 -14.56
CA ALA A 351 -0.87 14.06 -13.83
C ALA A 351 -1.23 12.65 -13.36
N MET A 352 -2.42 12.46 -12.78
CA MET A 352 -2.85 11.15 -12.31
C MET A 352 -3.18 10.19 -13.46
N ASN A 353 -3.64 10.69 -14.60
CA ASN A 353 -3.88 9.90 -15.81
C ASN A 353 -2.58 9.50 -16.53
N ASP A 354 -1.46 10.18 -16.25
CA ASP A 354 -0.14 9.75 -16.67
C ASP A 354 0.46 8.69 -15.71
N ASP A 355 -0.13 7.50 -15.67
CA ASP A 355 0.36 6.37 -14.85
C ASP A 355 0.46 6.71 -13.35
N PHE A 356 -0.56 7.39 -12.80
CA PHE A 356 -0.65 7.76 -11.39
C PHE A 356 0.57 8.57 -10.90
N ASN A 357 0.94 9.62 -11.64
CA ASN A 357 2.11 10.45 -11.35
C ASN A 357 1.88 11.35 -10.13
N THR A 358 1.91 10.76 -8.93
CA THR A 358 1.69 11.45 -7.66
C THR A 358 2.69 12.57 -7.38
N PRO A 359 3.99 12.52 -7.75
CA PRO A 359 4.88 13.68 -7.60
C PRO A 359 4.38 14.92 -8.33
N GLN A 360 3.91 14.76 -9.58
CA GLN A 360 3.36 15.87 -10.35
C GLN A 360 2.01 16.33 -9.78
N ALA A 361 1.14 15.41 -9.37
CA ALA A 361 -0.13 15.75 -8.73
C ALA A 361 0.09 16.53 -7.42
N LEU A 362 1.07 16.14 -6.61
CA LEU A 362 1.46 16.87 -5.39
C LEU A 362 1.99 18.27 -5.71
N ALA A 363 2.75 18.45 -6.80
CA ALA A 363 3.20 19.77 -7.24
C ALA A 363 2.02 20.71 -7.54
N VAL A 364 0.96 20.20 -8.18
CA VAL A 364 -0.29 20.94 -8.42
C VAL A 364 -0.93 21.38 -7.08
N LEU A 365 -0.95 20.50 -6.07
CA LEU A 365 -1.46 20.86 -4.73
C LEU A 365 -0.66 22.00 -4.08
N PHE A 366 0.67 22.03 -4.26
CA PHE A 366 1.50 23.10 -3.71
C PHE A 366 1.33 24.44 -4.44
N GLU A 367 1.16 24.44 -5.76
CA GLU A 367 0.83 25.68 -6.49
C GLU A 367 -0.56 26.20 -6.09
N LEU A 368 -1.53 25.30 -5.88
CA LEU A 368 -2.83 25.68 -5.34
C LEU A 368 -2.72 26.26 -3.91
N ALA A 369 -1.91 25.64 -3.03
CA ALA A 369 -1.63 26.15 -1.68
C ALA A 369 -1.00 27.56 -1.70
N LYS A 370 -0.15 27.85 -2.68
CA LYS A 370 0.46 29.16 -2.89
C LYS A 370 -0.57 30.20 -3.36
N GLU A 371 -1.46 29.85 -4.27
CA GLU A 371 -2.54 30.76 -4.69
C GLU A 371 -3.56 31.02 -3.58
N ILE A 372 -3.89 30.02 -2.74
CA ILE A 372 -4.69 30.22 -1.52
C ILE A 372 -4.02 31.26 -0.62
N ASN A 373 -2.71 31.14 -0.38
CA ASN A 373 -2.01 32.09 0.48
C ASN A 373 -1.99 33.52 -0.06
N LYS A 374 -1.96 33.69 -1.38
CA LYS A 374 -1.95 34.98 -2.07
C LYS A 374 -3.33 35.63 -2.13
N GLN A 375 -4.35 34.85 -2.47
CA GLN A 375 -5.70 35.35 -2.74
C GLN A 375 -6.62 35.27 -1.52
N LYS A 376 -6.30 34.40 -0.56
CA LYS A 376 -7.15 34.04 0.58
C LYS A 376 -8.55 33.57 0.16
N SER A 377 -8.63 32.83 -0.96
CA SER A 377 -9.89 32.33 -1.55
C SER A 377 -10.37 31.06 -0.81
N PRO A 378 -11.58 31.07 -0.21
CA PRO A 378 -12.19 29.86 0.36
C PRO A 378 -12.43 28.77 -0.69
N GLY A 379 -12.85 29.14 -1.90
CA GLY A 379 -13.13 28.17 -2.98
C GLY A 379 -11.89 27.39 -3.42
N LEU A 380 -10.72 28.03 -3.44
CA LEU A 380 -9.44 27.36 -3.71
C LEU A 380 -9.04 26.43 -2.55
N ALA A 381 -9.32 26.81 -1.30
CA ALA A 381 -9.04 25.96 -0.14
C ALA A 381 -9.92 24.70 -0.12
N VAL A 382 -11.20 24.83 -0.48
CA VAL A 382 -12.11 23.67 -0.66
C VAL A 382 -11.60 22.79 -1.80
N LEU A 383 -11.17 23.37 -2.93
CA LEU A 383 -10.61 22.61 -4.05
C LEU A 383 -9.33 21.86 -3.64
N LEU A 384 -8.42 22.49 -2.89
CA LEU A 384 -7.19 21.86 -2.40
C LEU A 384 -7.51 20.63 -1.57
N LYS A 385 -8.45 20.76 -0.62
CA LYS A 385 -8.90 19.64 0.19
C LYS A 385 -9.51 18.52 -0.66
N GLN A 386 -10.34 18.85 -1.65
CA GLN A 386 -10.95 17.86 -2.55
C GLN A 386 -9.91 17.08 -3.35
N LEU A 387 -8.93 17.76 -3.97
CA LEU A 387 -7.89 17.11 -4.76
C LEU A 387 -6.93 16.30 -3.88
N ALA A 388 -6.52 16.85 -2.73
CA ALA A 388 -5.65 16.14 -1.78
C ALA A 388 -6.31 14.88 -1.21
N ASN A 389 -7.63 14.89 -0.97
CA ASN A 389 -8.38 13.72 -0.51
C ASN A 389 -8.37 12.56 -1.52
N ARG A 390 -8.19 12.83 -2.82
CA ARG A 390 -7.99 11.77 -3.83
C ARG A 390 -6.70 10.99 -3.59
N LEU A 391 -5.71 11.62 -2.96
CA LEU A 391 -4.48 10.99 -2.48
C LEU A 391 -4.57 10.58 -1.01
N GLY A 392 -5.72 10.71 -0.35
CA GLY A 392 -5.93 10.42 1.07
C GLY A 392 -5.21 11.36 2.04
N LEU A 393 -4.99 12.62 1.63
CA LEU A 393 -4.33 13.67 2.42
C LEU A 393 -5.31 14.80 2.76
N LEU A 394 -5.03 15.56 3.82
CA LEU A 394 -5.81 16.73 4.26
C LEU A 394 -7.23 16.41 4.73
N GLU A 395 -7.42 15.25 5.37
CA GLU A 395 -8.74 14.84 5.85
C GLU A 395 -9.17 15.62 7.10
N MET A 396 -8.19 15.96 7.95
CA MET A 396 -8.41 16.65 9.23
C MET A 396 -8.58 18.17 9.06
N THR A 397 -8.91 18.85 10.16
CA THR A 397 -8.75 20.31 10.24
C THR A 397 -7.26 20.64 10.48
N PRO A 398 -6.78 21.82 10.06
CA PRO A 398 -5.40 22.24 10.34
C PRO A 398 -5.04 22.21 11.81
N GLU A 399 -5.94 22.72 12.68
CA GLU A 399 -5.74 22.68 14.13
C GLU A 399 -5.58 21.24 14.64
N ALA A 400 -6.46 20.32 14.23
CA ALA A 400 -6.38 18.94 14.68
C ALA A 400 -5.09 18.25 14.20
N PHE A 401 -4.65 18.52 12.96
CA PHE A 401 -3.39 17.99 12.44
C PHE A 401 -2.17 18.50 13.21
N PHE A 402 -2.09 19.81 13.48
CA PHE A 402 -0.94 20.37 14.20
C PHE A 402 -0.91 19.97 15.67
N LYS A 403 -2.08 19.71 16.28
CA LYS A 403 -2.15 19.16 17.64
C LYS A 403 -1.90 17.65 17.68
N SER A 404 -2.17 16.89 16.62
CA SER A 404 -1.99 15.42 16.60
C SER A 404 -0.57 14.95 16.30
N GLN A 405 0.41 15.84 16.10
CA GLN A 405 1.78 15.42 15.82
C GLN A 405 2.36 14.63 17.00
N PRO A 406 3.03 13.49 16.76
CA PRO A 406 3.73 12.77 17.81
C PRO A 406 4.74 13.68 18.51
N SER A 407 4.81 13.57 19.84
CA SER A 407 5.70 14.37 20.68
C SER A 407 6.19 13.54 21.85
N ASP A 408 7.46 13.69 22.20
CA ASP A 408 8.04 13.12 23.42
C ASP A 408 7.74 13.99 24.67
N SER A 409 7.03 15.11 24.50
CA SER A 409 6.66 15.98 25.61
C SER A 409 5.61 15.31 26.51
N ALA A 410 5.79 15.48 27.82
CA ALA A 410 4.80 15.08 28.82
C ALA A 410 3.62 16.08 28.94
N LEU A 411 3.64 17.20 28.21
CA LEU A 411 2.59 18.21 28.28
C LEU A 411 1.33 17.74 27.54
N THR A 412 0.23 17.61 28.28
CA THR A 412 -1.09 17.38 27.69
C THR A 412 -1.65 18.68 27.12
N ASP A 413 -2.63 18.57 26.21
CA ASP A 413 -3.33 19.72 25.64
C ASP A 413 -3.89 20.63 26.74
N GLU A 414 -4.44 20.06 27.81
CA GLU A 414 -4.99 20.83 28.94
C GLU A 414 -3.92 21.63 29.68
N VAL A 415 -2.71 21.08 29.84
CA VAL A 415 -1.60 21.78 30.50
C VAL A 415 -1.09 22.91 29.60
N ILE A 416 -1.02 22.69 28.28
CA ILE A 416 -0.62 23.72 27.33
C ILE A 416 -1.62 24.89 27.36
N GLU A 417 -2.92 24.61 27.33
CA GLU A 417 -3.96 25.65 27.40
C GLU A 417 -3.91 26.43 28.73
N GLN A 418 -3.61 25.76 29.85
CA GLN A 418 -3.39 26.43 31.15
C GLN A 418 -2.19 27.38 31.12
N LEU A 419 -1.07 26.95 30.54
CA LEU A 419 0.12 27.79 30.38
C LEU A 419 -0.15 28.98 29.45
N ILE A 420 -0.93 28.79 28.38
CA ILE A 420 -1.35 29.89 27.50
C ILE A 420 -2.20 30.92 28.25
N GLN A 421 -3.13 30.46 29.08
CA GLN A 421 -3.95 31.34 29.92
C GLN A 421 -3.09 32.11 30.94
N GLU A 422 -2.16 31.43 31.62
CA GLU A 422 -1.21 32.08 32.54
C GLU A 422 -0.35 33.12 31.81
N ARG A 423 0.10 32.81 30.60
CA ARG A 423 0.83 33.75 29.73
C ARG A 423 -0.01 34.97 29.40
N ALA A 424 -1.29 34.78 29.07
CA ALA A 424 -2.20 35.88 28.77
C ALA A 424 -2.39 36.82 29.98
N GLU A 425 -2.55 36.25 31.18
CA GLU A 425 -2.62 37.00 32.44
C GLU A 425 -1.32 37.76 32.75
N ALA A 426 -0.17 37.12 32.53
CA ALA A 426 1.14 37.75 32.68
C ALA A 426 1.29 38.96 31.73
N ARG A 427 0.85 38.84 30.48
CA ARG A 427 0.87 39.97 29.51
C ARG A 427 -0.07 41.10 29.94
N GLN A 428 -1.28 40.78 30.42
CA GLN A 428 -2.22 41.78 30.94
C GLN A 428 -1.65 42.52 32.16
N ALA A 429 -0.96 41.80 33.04
CA ALA A 429 -0.25 42.37 34.19
C ALA A 429 1.07 43.08 33.83
N LYS A 430 1.44 43.14 32.54
CA LYS A 430 2.72 43.66 32.02
C LYS A 430 3.96 42.94 32.58
N ASN A 431 3.81 41.70 33.03
CA ASN A 431 4.90 40.82 33.41
C ASN A 431 5.43 40.07 32.17
N PHE A 432 6.19 40.79 31.34
CA PHE A 432 6.72 40.24 30.10
C PHE A 432 7.74 39.11 30.34
N ALA A 433 8.51 39.17 31.44
CA ALA A 433 9.47 38.12 31.80
C ALA A 433 8.78 36.76 31.98
N ARG A 434 7.67 36.71 32.73
CA ARG A 434 6.90 35.46 32.89
C ARG A 434 6.24 35.01 31.58
N SER A 435 5.76 35.96 30.78
CA SER A 435 5.19 35.64 29.46
C SER A 435 6.22 35.01 28.51
N ASP A 436 7.47 35.47 28.55
CA ASP A 436 8.56 34.93 27.73
C ASP A 436 9.02 33.58 28.27
N GLU A 437 9.15 33.43 29.60
CA GLU A 437 9.47 32.14 30.25
C GLU A 437 8.49 31.03 29.85
N ILE A 438 7.19 31.31 29.86
CA ILE A 438 6.17 30.33 29.44
C ILE A 438 6.29 29.99 27.95
N ARG A 439 6.53 30.99 27.09
CA ARG A 439 6.71 30.74 25.65
C ARG A 439 7.91 29.84 25.41
N ASP A 440 9.03 30.15 26.06
CA ASP A 440 10.28 29.42 25.88
C ASP A 440 10.17 28.00 26.46
N GLN A 441 9.50 27.83 27.61
CA GLN A 441 9.17 26.52 28.18
C GLN A 441 8.34 25.66 27.21
N LEU A 442 7.31 26.25 26.59
CA LEU A 442 6.48 25.54 25.62
C LEU A 442 7.28 25.17 24.37
N LEU A 443 8.12 26.08 23.87
CA LEU A 443 8.97 25.84 22.71
C LEU A 443 10.01 24.74 22.96
N GLU A 444 10.62 24.70 24.15
CA GLU A 444 11.52 23.62 24.58
C GLU A 444 10.84 22.25 24.60
N GLN A 445 9.51 22.23 24.76
CA GLN A 445 8.67 21.04 24.71
C GLN A 445 8.09 20.77 23.31
N GLY A 446 8.56 21.47 22.27
CA GLY A 446 8.10 21.33 20.90
C GLY A 446 6.72 21.92 20.64
N VAL A 447 6.30 22.91 21.43
CA VAL A 447 5.03 23.63 21.26
C VAL A 447 5.29 25.06 20.82
N GLU A 448 4.91 25.38 19.59
CA GLU A 448 4.99 26.72 19.03
C GLU A 448 3.68 27.50 19.31
N LEU A 449 3.81 28.74 19.80
CA LEU A 449 2.68 29.65 20.00
C LEU A 449 2.52 30.62 18.82
N LEU A 450 1.26 30.81 18.39
CA LEU A 450 0.87 31.72 17.32
C LEU A 450 -0.05 32.80 17.87
N ASP A 451 0.46 34.02 17.99
CA ASP A 451 -0.31 35.15 18.47
C ASP A 451 -1.07 35.83 17.31
N SER A 452 -2.38 36.02 17.47
CA SER A 452 -3.26 36.75 16.54
C SER A 452 -4.10 37.81 17.27
N PRO A 453 -4.75 38.75 16.56
CA PRO A 453 -5.72 39.66 17.18
C PRO A 453 -6.89 38.95 17.88
N GLN A 454 -7.20 37.71 17.49
CA GLN A 454 -8.28 36.90 18.04
C GLN A 454 -7.86 36.09 19.28
N GLY A 455 -6.56 35.97 19.55
CA GLY A 455 -6.01 35.17 20.66
C GLY A 455 -4.71 34.46 20.29
N THR A 456 -4.19 33.66 21.23
CA THR A 456 -3.02 32.80 21.03
C THR A 456 -3.49 31.38 20.70
N SER A 457 -3.11 30.84 19.55
CA SER A 457 -3.22 29.42 19.22
C SER A 457 -1.85 28.75 19.34
N TRP A 458 -1.79 27.42 19.18
CA TRP A 458 -0.55 26.66 19.31
C TRP A 458 -0.51 25.43 18.41
N ARG A 459 0.71 24.94 18.15
CA ARG A 459 1.00 23.77 17.32
C ARG A 459 2.12 22.93 17.93
N ARG A 460 2.09 21.61 17.73
CA ARG A 460 3.25 20.75 17.99
C ARG A 460 4.16 20.78 16.75
N VAL A 461 5.44 21.07 16.94
CA VAL A 461 6.43 21.24 15.86
C VAL A 461 7.45 20.12 15.81
#